data_AF-A0A7J5YFC2-F1
#
_entry.id   AF-A0A7J5YFC2-F1
#
_cell.length_a   1.000
_cell.length_b   1.000
_cell.length_c   1.000
_cell.angle_alpha   90.00
_cell.angle_beta   90.00
_cell.angle_gamma   90.00
#
_symmetry.space_group_name_H-M   'P 1'
#
loop_
_entity.id
_entity.type
_entity.pdbx_description
1 polymer ?
#
loop_
_entity_poly.entity_id
_entity_poly.type
_entity_poly.pdbx_seq_one_letter_code
_entity_poly.pdbx_strand_id
1 'polypeptide(L)'
;MNCIQTHWDKEDEKEIYSCPQCRQSFTPRPVLQKSITLADLSTKHPAENPGQEKEVKLLQQEVEAVNGSADKAVEDSEKMFTELIRLMEKRSSD
;
A
#
# COMPACT_ATOMS: atom_id res chain seq x y z
N MET A 1 4.03 -35.09 11.83
CA MET A 1 3.68 -34.72 10.44
C MET A 1 4.92 -34.81 9.56
N ASN A 2 5.26 -36.00 9.08
CA ASN A 2 6.43 -36.27 8.23
C ASN A 2 6.08 -37.30 7.12
N CYS A 3 4.82 -37.33 6.69
CA CYS A 3 4.30 -38.30 5.72
C CYS A 3 5.06 -38.33 4.38
N ILE A 4 5.67 -37.22 3.98
CA ILE A 4 6.52 -37.15 2.79
C ILE A 4 7.89 -37.78 3.03
N GLN A 5 8.47 -37.57 4.21
CA GLN A 5 9.75 -38.17 4.57
C GLN A 5 9.63 -39.70 4.61
N THR A 6 8.58 -40.22 5.26
CA THR A 6 8.31 -41.67 5.31
C THR A 6 7.89 -42.27 3.98
N HIS A 7 7.39 -41.46 3.04
CA HIS A 7 7.14 -41.88 1.67
C HIS A 7 8.45 -42.05 0.90
N TRP A 8 9.36 -41.07 0.98
CA TRP A 8 10.67 -41.13 0.33
C TRP A 8 11.63 -42.14 0.96
N ASP A 9 11.57 -42.37 2.28
CA ASP A 9 12.35 -43.41 2.98
C ASP A 9 12.07 -44.83 2.43
N LYS A 10 10.85 -45.07 1.93
CA LYS A 10 10.49 -46.35 1.28
C LYS A 10 10.96 -46.45 -0.17
N GLU A 11 11.25 -45.30 -0.79
CA GLU A 11 11.73 -45.22 -2.18
C GLU A 11 13.26 -45.19 -2.27
N ASP A 12 13.98 -45.11 -1.13
CA ASP A 12 15.45 -45.18 -1.07
C ASP A 12 16.00 -46.44 -1.79
N GLU A 13 15.27 -47.56 -1.79
CA GLU A 13 15.64 -48.79 -2.52
C GLU A 13 15.61 -48.65 -4.05
N LYS A 14 14.86 -47.68 -4.58
CA LYS A 14 14.66 -47.47 -6.03
C LYS A 14 15.53 -46.35 -6.59
N GLU A 15 16.28 -45.65 -5.73
CA GLU A 15 17.12 -44.47 -6.02
C GLU A 15 16.42 -43.29 -6.73
N ILE A 16 15.13 -43.40 -7.06
CA ILE A 16 14.32 -42.41 -7.76
C ILE A 16 13.19 -41.97 -6.83
N TYR A 17 13.20 -40.71 -6.44
CA TYR A 17 12.23 -40.14 -5.50
C TYR A 17 11.17 -39.37 -6.25
N SER A 18 9.89 -39.63 -5.97
CA SER A 18 8.80 -38.92 -6.64
C SER A 18 8.05 -37.98 -5.71
N CYS A 19 7.73 -36.78 -6.19
CA CYS A 19 6.85 -35.87 -5.43
C CYS A 19 5.40 -36.39 -5.50
N PRO A 20 4.74 -36.67 -4.35
CA PRO A 20 3.38 -37.19 -4.36
C PRO A 20 2.34 -36.19 -4.89
N GLN A 21 2.67 -34.89 -4.94
CA GLN A 21 1.76 -33.84 -5.41
C GLN A 21 1.86 -33.60 -6.92
N CYS A 22 3.07 -33.56 -7.48
CA CYS A 22 3.28 -33.22 -8.90
C CYS A 22 3.85 -34.37 -9.75
N ARG A 23 4.17 -35.52 -9.14
CA ARG A 23 4.74 -36.72 -9.80
C ARG A 23 6.10 -36.52 -10.48
N GLN A 24 6.77 -35.41 -10.21
CA GLN A 24 8.13 -35.20 -10.69
C GLN A 24 9.10 -36.14 -9.98
N SER A 25 10.02 -36.73 -10.73
CA SER A 25 11.05 -37.63 -10.22
C SER A 25 12.38 -36.91 -10.00
N PHE A 26 13.12 -37.30 -8.98
CA PHE A 26 14.37 -36.70 -8.57
C PHE A 26 15.45 -37.76 -8.36
N THR A 27 16.67 -37.42 -8.80
CA THR A 27 17.93 -38.11 -8.49
C THR A 27 18.97 -36.99 -8.35
N PRO A 28 19.51 -36.66 -7.15
CA PRO A 28 19.51 -37.34 -5.84
C PRO A 28 18.27 -37.05 -4.96
N ARG A 29 18.27 -37.58 -3.72
CA ARG A 29 17.18 -37.42 -2.74
C ARG A 29 16.89 -35.94 -2.44
N PRO A 30 15.64 -35.47 -2.62
CA PRO A 30 15.30 -34.08 -2.39
C PRO A 30 15.30 -33.72 -0.89
N VAL A 31 15.84 -32.54 -0.54
CA VAL A 31 15.72 -31.98 0.80
C VAL A 31 14.36 -31.33 0.94
N LEU A 32 13.54 -31.81 1.89
CA LEU A 32 12.23 -31.23 2.16
C LEU A 32 12.41 -29.88 2.86
N GLN A 33 12.41 -28.80 2.08
CA GLN A 33 12.37 -27.44 2.64
C GLN A 33 10.96 -27.12 3.11
N LYS A 34 10.82 -26.43 4.24
CA LYS A 34 9.52 -25.96 4.72
C LYS A 34 8.95 -25.00 3.67
N SER A 35 7.80 -25.35 3.08
CA SER A 35 7.09 -24.47 2.17
C SER A 35 6.69 -23.21 2.92
N ILE A 36 7.01 -22.04 2.35
CA ILE A 36 6.56 -20.74 2.86
C ILE A 36 5.03 -20.81 2.97
N THR A 37 4.49 -20.62 4.17
CA THR A 37 3.04 -20.65 4.35
C THR A 37 2.42 -19.41 3.72
N LEU A 38 1.15 -19.45 3.32
CA LEU A 38 0.45 -18.28 2.78
C LEU A 38 0.50 -17.10 3.77
N ALA A 39 0.57 -17.38 5.07
CA ALA A 39 0.78 -16.40 6.13
C ALA A 39 2.17 -15.72 6.06
N ASP A 40 3.23 -16.47 5.75
CA ASP A 40 4.58 -15.93 5.56
C ASP A 40 4.71 -15.06 4.29
N LEU A 41 3.96 -15.39 3.22
CA LEU A 41 3.89 -14.56 2.02
C LEU A 41 3.06 -13.28 2.24
N SER A 42 2.06 -13.35 3.12
CA SER A 42 1.20 -12.20 3.47
C SER A 42 1.92 -11.14 4.33
N THR A 43 3.13 -11.41 4.82
CA THR A 43 3.88 -10.46 5.66
C THR A 43 5.11 -9.84 4.94
N LYS A 44 5.38 -10.20 3.69
CA LYS A 44 6.56 -9.71 2.94
C LYS A 44 6.27 -9.04 1.61
N HIS A 45 5.07 -8.50 1.44
CA HIS A 45 4.89 -7.38 0.52
C HIS A 45 4.77 -6.12 1.37
N PRO A 46 5.86 -5.36 1.61
CA PRO A 46 5.67 -3.93 1.71
C PRO A 46 5.01 -3.54 0.38
N ALA A 47 3.83 -2.93 0.46
CA ALA A 47 3.15 -2.34 -0.67
C ALA A 47 4.03 -1.18 -1.18
N GLU A 48 5.09 -1.48 -1.91
CA GLU A 48 5.94 -0.51 -2.57
C GLU A 48 5.55 -0.49 -4.05
N ASN A 49 4.54 0.31 -4.36
CA ASN A 49 4.49 1.00 -5.64
C ASN A 49 5.07 2.42 -5.42
N PRO A 50 6.40 2.59 -5.49
CA PRO A 50 7.06 3.86 -5.16
C PRO A 50 6.76 4.99 -6.16
N GLY A 51 6.10 4.69 -7.28
CA GLY A 51 5.63 5.70 -8.24
C GLY A 51 4.36 6.42 -7.78
N GLN A 52 3.40 5.67 -7.24
CA GLN A 52 2.08 6.20 -6.85
C GLN A 52 2.16 7.06 -5.58
N GLU A 53 3.08 6.76 -4.66
CA GLU A 53 3.20 7.51 -3.41
C GLU A 53 3.71 8.96 -3.61
N LYS A 54 4.54 9.18 -4.64
CA LYS A 54 5.02 10.52 -5.01
C LYS A 54 3.91 11.35 -5.64
N GLU A 55 3.08 10.72 -6.46
CA GLU A 55 1.92 11.36 -7.09
C GLU A 55 0.88 11.75 -6.03
N VAL A 56 0.58 10.86 -5.08
CA VAL A 56 -0.30 11.17 -3.94
C VAL A 56 0.25 12.31 -3.08
N LYS A 57 1.57 12.34 -2.82
CA LYS A 57 2.22 13.43 -2.07
C LYS A 57 2.15 14.76 -2.81
N LEU A 58 2.32 14.76 -4.14
CA LEU A 58 2.21 15.97 -4.95
C LEU A 58 0.77 16.49 -4.96
N LEU A 59 -0.21 15.60 -5.16
CA LEU A 59 -1.63 15.95 -5.13
C LEU A 59 -2.05 16.48 -3.76
N GLN A 60 -1.54 15.90 -2.68
CA GLN A 60 -1.81 16.38 -1.32
C GLN A 60 -1.30 17.81 -1.12
N GLN A 61 -0.07 18.11 -1.58
CA GLN A 61 0.50 19.45 -1.48
C GLN A 61 -0.28 20.46 -2.33
N GLU A 62 -0.77 20.05 -3.50
CA GLU A 62 -1.60 20.91 -4.36
C GLU A 62 -2.96 21.21 -3.71
N VAL A 63 -3.61 20.22 -3.08
CA VAL A 63 -4.87 20.43 -2.34
C VAL A 63 -4.69 21.41 -1.19
N GLU A 64 -3.60 21.29 -0.43
CA GLU A 64 -3.28 22.21 0.66
C GLU A 64 -3.06 23.65 0.16
N ALA A 65 -2.35 23.80 -0.97
CA ALA A 65 -2.13 25.10 -1.59
C ALA A 65 -3.43 25.74 -2.10
N VAL A 66 -4.31 24.95 -2.74
CA VAL A 66 -5.62 25.40 -3.21
C VAL A 66 -6.49 25.82 -2.03
N ASN A 67 -6.56 25.01 -0.98
CA ASN A 67 -7.38 25.32 0.19
C ASN A 67 -6.91 26.59 0.89
N GLY A 68 -5.60 26.72 1.13
CA GLY A 68 -5.03 27.94 1.71
C GLY A 68 -5.26 29.19 0.86
N SER A 69 -5.22 29.05 -0.48
CA SER A 69 -5.54 30.14 -1.38
C SER A 69 -7.02 30.52 -1.35
N ALA A 70 -7.91 29.53 -1.26
CA ALA A 70 -9.35 29.75 -1.14
C ALA A 70 -9.69 30.47 0.17
N ASP A 71 -9.14 30.02 1.30
CA ASP A 71 -9.30 30.67 2.61
C ASP A 71 -8.84 32.13 2.56
N LYS A 72 -7.70 32.39 1.90
CA LYS A 72 -7.17 33.74 1.75
C LYS A 72 -8.09 34.65 0.92
N ALA A 73 -8.62 34.13 -0.18
CA ALA A 73 -9.55 34.88 -1.03
C ALA A 73 -10.86 35.22 -0.31
N VAL A 74 -11.34 34.33 0.57
CA VAL A 74 -12.50 34.58 1.42
C VAL A 74 -12.21 35.70 2.41
N GLU A 75 -11.08 35.62 3.14
CA GLU A 75 -10.69 36.63 4.13
C GLU A 75 -10.53 38.03 3.49
N ASP A 76 -9.90 38.10 2.32
CA ASP A 76 -9.74 39.36 1.59
C ASP A 76 -11.10 39.92 1.15
N SER A 77 -12.03 39.05 0.76
CA SER A 77 -13.41 39.43 0.40
C SER A 77 -14.17 39.97 1.62
N GLU A 78 -14.10 39.29 2.76
CA GLU A 78 -14.74 39.73 4.02
C GLU A 78 -14.23 41.11 4.45
N LYS A 79 -12.93 41.37 4.27
CA LYS A 79 -12.35 42.68 4.55
C LYS A 79 -12.95 43.77 3.65
N MET A 80 -13.06 43.52 2.34
CA MET A 80 -13.68 44.47 1.41
C MET A 80 -15.14 44.75 1.77
N PHE A 81 -15.93 43.71 2.06
CA PHE A 81 -17.33 43.88 2.45
C PHE A 81 -17.47 44.66 3.75
N THR A 82 -16.60 44.39 4.74
CA THR A 82 -16.58 45.13 6.00
C THR A 82 -16.31 46.62 5.79
N GLU A 83 -15.36 46.97 4.92
CA GLU A 83 -15.07 48.37 4.58
C GLU A 83 -16.25 49.05 3.87
N LEU A 84 -16.90 48.36 2.92
CA LEU A 84 -18.08 48.88 2.24
C LEU A 84 -19.24 49.14 3.20
N ILE A 85 -19.53 48.19 4.10
CA ILE A 85 -20.61 48.34 5.11
C ILE A 85 -20.34 49.58 5.98
N ARG A 86 -19.12 49.74 6.49
CA ARG A 86 -18.74 50.93 7.29
C ARG A 86 -18.97 52.24 6.54
N LEU A 87 -18.67 52.27 5.23
CA LEU A 87 -18.89 53.46 4.40
C LEU A 87 -20.39 53.76 4.23
N MET A 88 -21.22 52.74 4.07
CA MET A 88 -22.67 52.91 3.96
C MET A 88 -23.29 53.40 5.27
N GLU A 89 -22.91 52.81 6.41
CA GLU A 89 -23.38 53.21 7.74
C GLU A 89 -23.03 54.66 8.05
N LYS A 90 -21.79 55.08 7.73
CA LYS A 90 -21.35 56.47 7.88
C LYS A 90 -22.21 57.43 7.06
N ARG A 91 -22.44 57.13 5.77
CA ARG A 91 -23.29 57.95 4.91
C ARG A 91 -24.73 58.03 5.41
N SER A 92 -25.27 56.94 5.97
CA SER A 92 -26.64 56.93 6.50
C SER A 92 -26.80 57.69 7.82
N SER A 93 -25.69 58.00 8.51
CA SER A 93 -25.67 58.71 9.78
C SER A 93 -25.43 60.23 9.63
N ASP A 94 -25.10 60.69 8.42
CA ASP A 94 -24.97 62.10 8.03
C ASP A 94 -26.34 62.66 7.57
#